data_AF-A0A958RL14-F1
#
_entry.id   AF-A0A958RL14-F1
#
_cell.length_a   1.000
_cell.length_b   1.000
_cell.length_c   1.000
_cell.angle_alpha   90.00
_cell.angle_beta   90.00
_cell.angle_gamma   90.00
#
_symmetry.space_group_name_H-M   'P 1'
#
loop_
_entity.id
_entity.type
_entity.pdbx_description
1 polymer ?
#
loop_
_entity_poly.entity_id
_entity_poly.type
_entity_poly.pdbx_seq_one_letter_code
_entity_poly.pdbx_strand_id
1 'polypeptide(L)'
;MAKSTKPGDTMMVAEEILNYVQDTAGLVNCGSSQVELKIFQKADGKSLSFDVVDIDEVIPRLDSEGNPFLQINFTSGKKILLTDTLVGFKPAVSPGLDMGKLPSVV
;
A
#
# COMPACT_ATOMS: atom_id res chain seq x y z
N MET A 1 -19.50 11.49 3.70
CA MET A 1 -19.17 11.26 5.11
C MET A 1 -17.72 10.80 5.16
N ALA A 2 -16.78 11.72 5.38
CA ALA A 2 -15.36 11.38 5.51
C ALA A 2 -15.12 10.93 6.95
N LYS A 3 -14.64 9.70 7.17
CA LYS A 3 -14.11 9.31 8.47
C LYS A 3 -12.80 10.08 8.65
N SER A 4 -12.85 11.16 9.42
CA SER A 4 -11.62 11.78 9.94
C SER A 4 -10.98 10.79 10.90
N THR A 5 -9.95 10.09 10.43
CA THR A 5 -9.00 9.35 11.26
C THR A 5 -8.45 10.32 12.30
N LYS A 6 -8.60 10.00 13.59
CA LYS A 6 -8.10 10.85 14.67
C LYS A 6 -6.57 10.77 14.64
N PRO A 7 -5.85 11.82 15.09
CA PRO A 7 -4.38 11.84 15.04
C PRO A 7 -3.69 10.69 15.80
N GLY A 8 -4.38 10.01 16.73
CA GLY A 8 -3.88 8.79 17.38
C GLY A 8 -3.98 7.52 16.52
N ASP A 9 -4.96 7.45 15.61
CA ASP A 9 -5.13 6.30 14.71
C ASP A 9 -4.06 6.31 13.62
N THR A 10 -3.66 7.50 13.17
CA THR A 10 -2.65 7.71 12.12
C THR A 10 -1.28 7.14 12.49
N MET A 11 -0.86 7.27 13.76
CA MET A 11 0.41 6.71 14.24
C MET A 11 0.39 5.17 14.27
N MET A 12 -0.71 4.56 14.74
CA MET A 12 -0.84 3.10 14.77
C MET A 12 -0.79 2.48 13.38
N VAL A 13 -1.42 3.13 12.39
CA VAL A 13 -1.43 2.65 11.00
C VAL A 13 -0.04 2.70 10.37
N ALA A 14 0.73 3.77 10.65
CA ALA A 14 2.09 3.87 10.16
C ALA A 14 2.99 2.76 10.76
N GLU A 15 2.86 2.48 12.05
CA GLU A 15 3.60 1.40 12.70
C GLU A 15 3.28 0.03 12.10
N GLU A 16 2.02 -0.25 11.78
CA GLU A 16 1.62 -1.52 11.16
C GLU A 16 2.28 -1.71 9.78
N ILE A 17 2.29 -0.67 8.95
CA ILE A 17 2.96 -0.69 7.64
C ILE A 17 4.47 -0.92 7.82
N LEU A 18 5.09 -0.22 8.78
CA LEU A 18 6.52 -0.34 9.03
C LEU A 18 6.91 -1.72 9.55
N ASN A 19 6.10 -2.30 10.45
CA ASN A 19 6.31 -3.66 10.94
C ASN A 19 6.22 -4.66 9.79
N TYR A 20 5.21 -4.55 8.92
CA TYR A 20 5.11 -5.41 7.74
C TYR A 20 6.34 -5.26 6.83
N VAL A 21 6.77 -4.03 6.53
CA VAL A 21 7.95 -3.77 5.68
C VAL A 21 9.25 -4.34 6.29
N GLN A 22 9.40 -4.32 7.62
CA GLN A 22 10.56 -4.92 8.29
C GLN A 22 10.64 -6.44 8.12
N ASP A 23 9.49 -7.11 8.08
CA ASP A 23 9.40 -8.56 7.90
C ASP A 23 9.55 -8.99 6.43
N THR A 24 9.49 -8.05 5.48
CA THR A 24 9.63 -8.36 4.05
C THR A 24 11.07 -8.47 3.58
N ALA A 25 11.34 -9.37 2.62
CA ALA A 25 12.67 -9.54 2.04
C ALA A 25 13.04 -8.43 1.04
N GLY A 26 12.06 -7.92 0.30
CA GLY A 26 12.27 -7.03 -0.86
C GLY A 26 11.93 -5.56 -0.64
N LEU A 27 11.25 -5.20 0.45
CA LEU A 27 10.94 -3.80 0.77
C LEU A 27 11.85 -3.29 1.89
N VAL A 28 12.15 -1.99 1.86
CA VAL A 28 13.02 -1.32 2.84
C VAL A 28 12.40 0.01 3.21
N ASN A 29 12.29 0.30 4.51
CA ASN A 29 11.98 1.66 4.96
C ASN A 29 13.21 2.55 4.74
N CYS A 30 13.11 3.55 3.87
CA CYS A 30 14.19 4.50 3.56
C CYS A 30 14.08 5.83 4.30
N GLY A 31 13.08 5.99 5.16
CA GLY A 31 12.84 7.21 5.90
C GLY A 31 11.36 7.36 6.16
N SER A 32 10.97 7.19 7.43
CA SER A 32 9.63 7.50 7.92
C SER A 32 9.73 8.82 8.71
N SER A 33 9.04 9.85 8.23
CA SER A 33 8.73 11.02 9.04
C SER A 33 7.40 10.80 9.76
N GLN A 34 7.03 11.67 10.70
CA GLN A 34 5.70 11.61 11.34
C GLN A 34 4.55 11.78 10.34
N VAL A 35 4.83 12.30 9.15
CA VAL A 35 3.83 12.69 8.14
C VAL A 35 3.96 11.87 6.85
N GLU A 36 5.17 11.44 6.48
CA GLU A 36 5.47 10.77 5.21
C GLU A 36 6.09 9.39 5.46
N LEU A 37 5.60 8.38 4.74
CA LEU A 37 6.20 7.05 4.65
C LEU A 37 6.90 6.86 3.32
N LYS A 38 8.16 6.39 3.37
CA LYS A 38 8.95 6.07 2.19
C LYS A 38 9.41 4.62 2.18
N ILE A 39 8.94 3.88 1.19
CA ILE A 39 9.23 2.46 0.99
C ILE A 39 10.07 2.31 -0.27
N PHE A 40 11.26 1.73 -0.15
CA PHE A 40 12.13 1.37 -1.25
C PHE A 40 11.95 -0.09 -1.63
N GLN A 41 11.85 -0.35 -2.93
CA GLN A 41 11.68 -1.67 -3.50
C GLN A 41 13.00 -2.12 -4.13
N LYS A 42 13.59 -3.19 -3.60
CA LYS A 42 14.87 -3.73 -4.12
C LYS A 42 14.75 -4.28 -5.54
N ALA A 43 13.59 -4.84 -5.89
CA ALA A 43 13.37 -5.53 -7.16
C ALA A 43 13.55 -4.62 -8.38
N ASP A 44 13.12 -3.35 -8.30
CA ASP A 44 13.21 -2.39 -9.41
C ASP A 44 13.96 -1.11 -9.05
N GLY A 45 14.47 -1.01 -7.82
CA GLY A 45 15.24 0.14 -7.32
C GLY A 45 14.42 1.41 -7.13
N LYS A 46 13.08 1.33 -7.14
CA LYS A 46 12.21 2.51 -6.99
C LYS A 46 11.84 2.75 -5.54
N SER A 47 11.49 4.00 -5.25
CA SER A 47 10.91 4.40 -3.97
C SER A 47 9.49 4.87 -4.17
N LEU A 48 8.61 4.43 -3.29
CA LEU A 48 7.26 4.94 -3.15
C LEU A 48 7.21 5.82 -1.89
N SER A 49 6.69 7.03 -2.05
CA SER A 49 6.42 7.96 -0.95
C SER A 49 4.93 8.29 -0.91
N PHE A 50 4.34 8.32 0.28
CA PHE A 50 2.98 8.80 0.50
C PHE A 50 2.80 9.34 1.91
N ASP A 51 1.84 10.24 2.06
CA ASP A 51 1.52 10.83 3.36
C ASP A 51 0.61 9.90 4.17
N VAL A 52 0.89 9.76 5.46
CA VAL A 52 0.09 8.91 6.36
C VAL A 52 -1.33 9.46 6.51
N VAL A 53 -1.50 10.78 6.35
CA VAL A 53 -2.83 11.43 6.38
C VAL A 53 -3.72 11.05 5.19
N ASP A 54 -3.14 10.57 4.10
CA ASP A 54 -3.88 10.11 2.93
C ASP A 54 -4.35 8.66 3.06
N ILE A 55 -3.96 7.95 4.13
CA ILE A 55 -4.34 6.57 4.40
C ILE A 55 -5.71 6.54 5.07
N ASP A 56 -6.63 5.83 4.44
CA ASP A 56 -7.98 5.57 4.97
C ASP A 56 -7.99 4.31 5.84
N GLU A 57 -7.37 3.23 5.35
CA GLU A 57 -7.39 1.93 6.04
C GLU A 57 -6.21 1.05 5.60
N VAL A 58 -5.69 0.24 6.51
CA VAL A 58 -4.69 -0.79 6.25
C VAL A 58 -5.27 -2.15 6.61
N ILE A 59 -5.17 -3.11 5.69
CA ILE A 59 -5.81 -4.42 5.83
C ILE A 59 -4.78 -5.52 5.49
N PRO A 60 -4.39 -6.36 6.45
CA PRO A 60 -3.61 -7.57 6.16
C PRO A 60 -4.49 -8.60 5.44
N ARG A 61 -3.96 -9.22 4.39
CA ARG A 61 -4.65 -10.23 3.57
C ARG A 61 -3.71 -11.36 3.16
N LEU A 62 -4.31 -12.42 2.65
CA LEU A 62 -3.62 -13.53 1.99
C LEU A 62 -4.02 -13.54 0.52
N ASP A 63 -3.08 -13.80 -0.37
CA ASP A 63 -3.37 -14.03 -1.79
C ASP A 63 -3.99 -15.44 -2.02
N SER A 64 -4.23 -15.79 -3.27
CA SER A 64 -4.79 -17.11 -3.64
C SER A 64 -3.86 -18.28 -3.33
N GLU A 65 -2.57 -18.02 -3.14
CA GLU A 65 -1.54 -19.01 -2.83
C GLU A 65 -1.23 -19.07 -1.32
N GLY A 66 -1.86 -18.18 -0.53
CA GLY A 66 -1.69 -18.09 0.92
C GLY A 66 -0.54 -17.18 1.36
N ASN A 67 0.06 -16.41 0.45
CA ASN A 67 1.11 -15.47 0.81
C ASN A 67 0.52 -14.19 1.44
N PRO A 68 1.09 -13.70 2.56
CA PRO A 68 0.61 -12.49 3.19
C PRO A 68 0.96 -11.24 2.39
N PHE A 69 0.01 -10.33 2.25
CA PHE A 69 0.18 -9.00 1.70
C PHE A 69 -0.61 -7.96 2.49
N LEU A 70 -0.13 -6.72 2.48
CA LEU A 70 -0.78 -5.60 3.13
C LEU A 70 -1.48 -4.73 2.09
N GLN A 71 -2.79 -4.52 2.23
CA GLN A 71 -3.54 -3.59 1.39
C GLN A 71 -3.69 -2.25 2.10
N ILE A 72 -3.19 -1.19 1.47
CA ILE A 72 -3.33 0.19 1.93
C ILE A 72 -4.39 0.88 1.06
N ASN A 73 -5.50 1.25 1.68
CA ASN A 73 -6.56 2.06 1.07
C ASN A 73 -6.27 3.53 1.33
N PHE A 74 -6.32 4.36 0.30
CA PHE A 74 -6.16 5.80 0.42
C PHE A 74 -7.51 6.49 0.37
N THR A 75 -7.61 7.65 1.03
CA THR A 75 -8.81 8.52 1.01
C THR A 75 -9.17 8.96 -0.41
N SER A 76 -8.18 9.02 -1.32
CA SER A 76 -8.36 9.28 -2.75
C SER A 76 -9.04 8.14 -3.53
N GLY A 77 -9.29 6.99 -2.89
CA GLY A 77 -9.80 5.77 -3.54
C GLY A 77 -8.73 4.92 -4.24
N LYS A 78 -7.47 5.39 -4.27
CA LYS A 78 -6.32 4.57 -4.70
C LYS A 78 -6.06 3.46 -3.70
N LYS A 79 -5.46 2.36 -4.18
CA LYS A 79 -5.06 1.24 -3.33
C LYS A 79 -3.69 0.74 -3.71
N ILE A 80 -2.88 0.49 -2.69
CA ILE A 80 -1.54 -0.06 -2.82
C ILE A 80 -1.51 -1.41 -2.11
N LEU A 81 -0.79 -2.35 -2.70
CA LEU A 81 -0.61 -3.71 -2.20
C LEU A 81 0.88 -3.88 -1.91
N LEU A 82 1.25 -4.02 -0.65
CA LEU A 82 2.61 -4.37 -0.26
C LEU A 82 2.69 -5.89 -0.12
N THR A 83 3.57 -6.50 -0.90
CA THR A 83 3.89 -7.92 -0.80
C THR A 83 5.31 -8.07 -0.25
N ASP A 84 5.76 -9.31 -0.04
CA ASP A 84 7.12 -9.58 0.42
C ASP A 84 8.23 -8.96 -0.47
N THR A 85 7.99 -8.86 -1.77
CA THR A 85 9.02 -8.40 -2.72
C THR A 85 8.63 -7.19 -3.53
N LEU A 86 7.34 -6.96 -3.73
CA LEU A 86 6.83 -5.96 -4.67
C LEU A 86 5.77 -5.05 -4.06
N VAL A 87 5.71 -3.84 -4.61
CA VAL A 87 4.61 -2.91 -4.40
C VAL A 87 3.69 -2.94 -5.64
N GLY A 88 2.48 -3.47 -5.46
CA GLY A 88 1.45 -3.50 -6.49
C GLY A 88 0.50 -2.30 -6.40
N PHE A 89 0.08 -1.78 -7.55
CA PHE A 89 -0.99 -0.79 -7.62
C PHE A 89 -2.25 -1.47 -8.12
N LYS A 90 -3.35 -1.35 -7.38
CA LYS A 90 -4.64 -1.76 -7.93
C LYS A 90 -5.18 -0.61 -8.78
N PRO A 91 -5.33 -0.77 -10.11
CA PRO A 91 -5.83 0.30 -10.96
C PRO A 91 -7.23 0.73 -10.49
N ALA A 92 -7.41 2.04 -10.36
CA ALA A 92 -8.73 2.60 -10.13
C ALA A 92 -9.59 2.29 -11.34
N VAL A 93 -10.79 1.74 -11.10
CA VAL A 93 -11.80 1.56 -12.14
C VAL A 93 -12.16 2.93 -12.71
N SER A 94 -11.68 3.23 -13.91
CA SER A 94 -12.13 4.40 -14.65
C SER A 94 -13.54 4.13 -15.18
N PRO A 95 -14.54 4.98 -14.88
CA PRO A 95 -15.86 4.82 -15.46
C PRO A 95 -15.74 4.94 -17.00
N GLY A 96 -16.05 3.85 -17.70
CA GLY A 96 -15.96 3.75 -19.16
C GLY A 96 -14.85 2.85 -19.71
N LEU A 97 -14.00 2.25 -18.87
CA LEU A 97 -13.01 1.25 -19.29
C LEU A 97 -13.51 -0.17 -19.01
N ASP A 98 -13.75 -0.93 -20.08
CA ASP A 98 -14.15 -2.33 -20.01
C ASP A 98 -12.96 -3.18 -19.54
N MET A 99 -13.01 -3.61 -18.27
CA MET A 99 -11.98 -4.46 -17.66
C MET A 99 -11.82 -5.81 -18.38
N GLY A 100 -12.80 -6.24 -19.20
CA GLY A 100 -12.71 -7.43 -20.05
C GLY A 100 -11.88 -7.25 -21.32
N LYS A 101 -11.43 -6.02 -21.64
CA LYS A 101 -10.62 -5.71 -22.82
C LYS A 101 -9.15 -5.40 -22.50
N LEU A 102 -8.77 -5.41 -21.23
CA LEU A 102 -7.38 -5.24 -20.85
C LEU A 102 -6.63 -6.56 -21.12
N PRO A 103 -5.53 -6.54 -21.90
CA PRO A 103 -4.75 -7.73 -22.14
C PRO A 103 -4.16 -8.21 -20.80
N SER A 104 -4.53 -9.41 -20.38
CA SER A 104 -3.90 -10.09 -19.26
C SER A 104 -2.52 -10.56 -19.69
N VAL A 105 -1.49 -10.15 -18.96
CA VAL A 105 -0.15 -10.72 -19.08
C VAL A 105 -0.21 -12.12 -18.49
N VAL A 106 -0.02 -13.13 -19.33
CA VAL A 106 0.15 -14.55 -18.94
C VAL A 106 1.57 -14.82 -18.48
#